data_AF-A0A285JL18-F1
#
_entry.id   AF-A0A285JL18-F1
#
_cell.length_a   1.000
_cell.length_b   1.000
_cell.length_c   1.000
_cell.angle_alpha   90.00
_cell.angle_beta   90.00
_cell.angle_gamma   90.00
#
_symmetry.space_group_name_H-M   'P 1'
#
loop_
_entity.id
_entity.type
_entity.pdbx_description
1 polymer ?
#
loop_
_entity_poly.entity_id
_entity_poly.type
_entity_poly.pdbx_seq_one_letter_code
_entity_poly.pdbx_strand_id
1 'polypeptide(L)'
;MVVSLLAAPALALTAAPAFAAAAAPDALPASCPAVVTAPTATSDHLTSTGAGLHKQTVTVDVPPGWRMTLDNRDPSYIQTVLVPDGFYTQDSPRTVTYTPKLRFIGTAAPVTIRLSAPDGRSRTVTYSATVTCPPPPSAPDHTTTGSSRAFQSVTFAIPPGGVIGLADGQPLHLPQGELGLAMISSISTIPGQPHDDTLIGAAGTLVFTPTRGASGPIPPVRYTVTDSYGQTSTGLYTPTIKGY
;
A
#
# COMPACT_ATOMS: atom_id res chain seq x y z
N MET A 1 -23.94 -68.37 -38.97
CA MET A 1 -23.44 -67.20 -39.71
C MET A 1 -23.66 -66.00 -38.81
N VAL A 2 -22.63 -65.63 -38.04
CA VAL A 2 -22.73 -64.69 -36.91
C VAL A 2 -22.46 -63.28 -37.42
N VAL A 3 -23.42 -62.38 -37.17
CA VAL A 3 -23.37 -60.95 -37.51
C VAL A 3 -22.39 -60.26 -36.56
N SER A 4 -21.27 -59.75 -37.09
CA SER A 4 -20.32 -58.93 -36.34
C SER A 4 -20.68 -57.45 -36.50
N LEU A 5 -21.00 -56.81 -35.38
CA LEU A 5 -21.31 -55.39 -35.26
C LEU A 5 -19.99 -54.59 -35.21
N LEU A 6 -19.85 -53.61 -36.10
CA LEU A 6 -18.69 -52.72 -36.19
C LEU A 6 -18.74 -51.72 -35.02
N ALA A 7 -17.82 -51.83 -34.06
CA ALA A 7 -17.66 -50.86 -32.98
C ALA A 7 -16.65 -49.76 -33.40
N ALA A 8 -17.06 -48.50 -33.27
CA ALA A 8 -16.25 -47.32 -33.53
C ALA A 8 -15.11 -47.16 -32.49
N PRO A 9 -13.96 -46.58 -32.86
CA PRO A 9 -12.87 -46.35 -31.92
C PRO A 9 -13.21 -45.18 -30.99
N ALA A 10 -13.14 -45.43 -29.68
CA ALA A 10 -13.19 -44.39 -28.66
C ALA A 10 -11.93 -43.52 -28.74
N LEU A 11 -12.11 -42.20 -28.82
CA LEU A 11 -11.02 -41.22 -28.72
C LEU A 11 -10.30 -41.38 -27.37
N ALA A 12 -9.01 -41.68 -27.42
CA ALA A 12 -8.13 -41.58 -26.27
C ALA A 12 -7.83 -40.09 -26.01
N LEU A 13 -8.39 -39.54 -24.93
CA LEU A 13 -8.05 -38.23 -24.40
C LEU A 13 -6.65 -38.31 -23.78
N THR A 14 -5.64 -37.83 -24.49
CA THR A 14 -4.28 -37.73 -23.99
C THR A 14 -4.20 -36.59 -22.98
N ALA A 15 -4.09 -36.95 -21.70
CA ALA A 15 -3.81 -36.00 -20.63
C ALA A 15 -2.43 -35.36 -20.85
N ALA A 16 -2.41 -34.04 -20.96
CA ALA A 16 -1.18 -33.24 -21.00
C ALA A 16 -0.38 -33.45 -19.70
N PRO A 17 0.97 -33.48 -19.75
CA PRO A 17 1.76 -33.56 -18.54
C PRO A 17 1.56 -32.27 -17.74
N ALA A 18 1.07 -32.43 -16.50
CA ALA A 18 1.10 -31.39 -15.49
C ALA A 18 2.56 -31.03 -15.22
N PHE A 19 3.00 -29.87 -15.73
CA PHE A 19 4.24 -29.27 -15.26
C PHE A 19 4.02 -28.89 -13.81
N ALA A 20 4.63 -29.67 -12.92
CA ALA A 20 4.79 -29.34 -11.52
C ALA A 20 5.44 -27.96 -11.44
N ALA A 21 4.65 -26.97 -11.01
CA ALA A 21 5.18 -25.68 -10.61
C ALA A 21 6.19 -25.93 -9.50
N ALA A 22 7.45 -25.63 -9.80
CA ALA A 22 8.55 -25.71 -8.87
C ALA A 22 8.17 -24.91 -7.62
N ALA A 23 8.21 -25.59 -6.48
CA ALA A 23 8.15 -24.97 -5.17
C ALA A 23 9.17 -23.84 -5.12
N ALA A 24 8.73 -22.62 -4.84
CA ALA A 24 9.60 -21.56 -4.39
C ALA A 24 9.91 -21.81 -2.91
N PRO A 25 11.17 -22.09 -2.52
CA PRO A 25 11.59 -21.92 -1.16
C PRO A 25 12.10 -20.49 -1.06
N ASP A 26 11.41 -19.61 -0.35
CA ASP A 26 12.15 -18.64 0.46
C ASP A 26 11.28 -18.05 1.56
N ALA A 27 11.88 -18.09 2.74
CA ALA A 27 11.28 -17.81 4.02
C ALA A 27 10.80 -16.36 4.10
N LEU A 28 9.54 -16.18 4.50
CA LEU A 28 9.01 -14.91 4.98
C LEU A 28 9.85 -14.46 6.19
N PRO A 29 10.56 -13.31 6.16
CA PRO A 29 11.09 -12.74 7.38
C PRO A 29 9.90 -12.16 8.17
N ALA A 30 9.66 -12.72 9.36
CA ALA A 30 8.85 -12.19 10.45
C ALA A 30 7.80 -11.13 10.07
N SER A 31 6.72 -11.54 9.41
CA SER A 31 5.54 -10.68 9.25
C SER A 31 4.85 -10.53 10.60
N CYS A 32 4.99 -9.36 11.23
CA CYS A 32 4.15 -9.00 12.37
C CYS A 32 2.68 -8.96 11.90
N PRO A 33 1.74 -9.63 12.59
CA PRO A 33 0.35 -9.65 12.18
C PRO A 33 -0.24 -8.24 12.26
N ALA A 34 -0.75 -7.73 11.15
CA ALA A 34 -1.53 -6.49 11.12
C ALA A 34 -2.89 -6.76 11.80
N VAL A 35 -2.94 -6.58 13.13
CA VAL A 35 -4.20 -6.64 13.87
C VAL A 35 -4.87 -5.28 13.80
N VAL A 36 -5.84 -5.13 12.91
CA VAL A 36 -6.79 -4.02 12.93
C VAL A 36 -7.85 -4.36 13.97
N THR A 37 -7.71 -3.84 15.19
CA THR A 37 -8.73 -3.98 16.23
C THR A 37 -9.76 -2.86 16.08
N ALA A 38 -11.04 -3.22 16.05
CA ALA A 38 -12.13 -2.25 16.09
C ALA A 38 -12.03 -1.34 17.33
N PRO A 39 -12.48 -0.07 17.26
CA PRO A 39 -12.41 0.83 18.39
C PRO A 39 -13.19 0.27 19.58
N THR A 40 -12.51 0.02 20.69
CA THR A 40 -13.16 -0.42 21.93
C THR A 40 -13.50 0.83 22.74
N ALA A 41 -14.78 1.20 22.79
CA ALA A 41 -15.22 2.35 23.56
C ALA A 41 -15.42 1.94 25.02
N THR A 42 -14.51 2.38 25.90
CA THR A 42 -14.85 2.52 27.33
C THR A 42 -15.46 3.92 27.46
N SER A 43 -16.58 4.08 28.16
CA SER A 43 -17.51 5.23 28.04
C SER A 43 -16.91 6.66 27.95
N ASP A 44 -15.68 6.91 28.42
CA ASP A 44 -15.00 8.21 28.41
C ASP A 44 -13.65 8.27 27.63
N HIS A 45 -13.23 7.14 27.03
CA HIS A 45 -11.99 7.04 26.27
C HIS A 45 -12.19 6.18 25.01
N LEU A 46 -11.98 6.82 23.86
CA LEU A 46 -11.99 6.23 22.54
C LEU A 46 -10.57 5.80 22.17
N THR A 47 -10.44 4.56 21.70
CA THR A 47 -9.20 4.07 21.08
C THR A 47 -9.47 3.67 19.65
N SER A 48 -8.55 3.93 18.74
CA SER A 48 -8.53 3.29 17.42
C SER A 48 -7.18 2.64 17.16
N THR A 49 -7.17 1.57 16.37
CA THR A 49 -5.95 0.88 15.97
C THR A 49 -5.95 0.72 14.45
N GLY A 50 -4.85 1.10 13.81
CA GLY A 50 -4.69 1.00 12.37
C GLY A 50 -3.24 0.90 11.94
N ALA A 51 -3.02 0.36 10.75
CA ALA A 51 -1.69 0.29 10.15
C ALA A 51 -1.12 1.69 9.87
N GLY A 52 0.20 1.82 9.91
CA GLY A 52 0.91 2.99 9.40
C GLY A 52 0.40 3.39 8.01
N LEU A 53 0.35 4.70 7.74
CA LEU A 53 -0.19 5.31 6.51
C LEU A 53 -1.71 5.23 6.31
N HIS A 54 -2.45 4.56 7.19
CA HIS A 54 -3.91 4.52 7.10
C HIS A 54 -4.53 5.54 8.03
N LYS A 55 -5.47 6.33 7.49
CA LYS A 55 -6.30 7.22 8.29
C LYS A 55 -7.18 6.39 9.21
N GLN A 56 -7.22 6.77 10.48
CA GLN A 56 -8.03 6.10 11.49
C GLN A 56 -9.23 6.97 11.81
N THR A 57 -10.43 6.47 11.55
CA THR A 57 -11.66 7.23 11.79
C THR A 57 -12.40 6.64 12.98
N VAL A 58 -12.84 7.53 13.89
CA VAL A 58 -13.71 7.16 15.01
C VAL A 58 -14.98 8.00 14.98
N THR A 59 -16.11 7.32 15.22
CA THR A 59 -17.39 7.99 15.41
C THR A 59 -17.62 8.20 16.89
N VAL A 60 -17.79 9.45 17.30
CA VAL A 60 -18.14 9.82 18.67
C VAL A 60 -19.66 9.82 18.80
N ASP A 61 -20.17 9.19 19.85
CA ASP A 61 -21.59 9.26 20.16
C ASP A 61 -21.95 10.66 20.71
N VAL A 62 -22.56 11.47 19.85
CA VAL A 62 -22.95 12.85 20.17
C VAL A 62 -24.48 12.90 20.30
N PRO A 63 -25.00 13.18 21.51
CA PRO A 63 -26.43 13.29 21.73
C PRO A 63 -27.07 14.38 20.84
N PRO A 64 -28.36 14.26 20.49
CA PRO A 64 -29.02 15.22 19.62
C PRO A 64 -28.98 16.63 20.24
N GLY A 65 -28.58 17.61 19.43
CA GLY A 65 -28.42 19.01 19.84
C GLY A 65 -27.06 19.35 20.46
N TRP A 66 -26.23 18.37 20.80
CA TRP A 66 -24.89 18.63 21.33
C TRP A 66 -23.89 18.94 20.21
N ARG A 67 -22.88 19.74 20.53
CA ARG A 67 -21.79 20.13 19.62
C ARG A 67 -20.48 19.51 20.07
N MET A 68 -19.78 18.86 19.14
CA MET A 68 -18.45 18.32 19.38
C MET A 68 -17.37 19.34 18.97
N THR A 69 -16.41 19.56 19.86
CA THR A 69 -15.23 20.37 19.61
C THR A 69 -13.97 19.70 20.15
N LEU A 70 -12.92 19.57 19.34
CA LEU A 70 -11.59 19.21 19.85
C LEU A 70 -11.03 20.36 20.69
N ASP A 71 -10.38 20.02 21.79
CA ASP A 71 -9.62 20.95 22.62
C ASP A 71 -8.21 21.15 22.05
N ASN A 72 -7.54 22.25 22.43
CA ASN A 72 -6.17 22.56 22.00
C ASN A 72 -5.97 22.63 20.46
N ARG A 73 -6.96 23.22 19.76
CA ARG A 73 -6.89 23.44 18.30
C ARG A 73 -5.80 24.43 17.95
N ASP A 74 -5.12 24.20 16.84
CA ASP A 74 -4.14 25.14 16.32
C ASP A 74 -4.85 26.41 15.82
N PRO A 75 -4.39 27.64 16.16
CA PRO A 75 -4.99 28.87 15.65
C PRO A 75 -4.96 28.98 14.12
N SER A 76 -4.08 28.23 13.45
CA SER A 76 -4.00 28.13 11.99
C SER A 76 -5.08 27.20 11.41
N TYR A 77 -5.66 26.31 12.22
CA TYR A 77 -6.60 25.28 11.79
C TYR A 77 -7.82 25.18 12.73
N ILE A 78 -8.98 25.63 12.25
CA ILE A 78 -10.20 25.70 13.07
C ILE A 78 -10.77 24.33 13.53
N GLN A 79 -10.36 23.21 12.92
CA GLN A 79 -10.92 21.88 13.15
C GLN A 79 -9.84 20.79 13.30
N THR A 80 -8.58 21.20 13.50
CA THR A 80 -7.45 20.29 13.53
C THR A 80 -6.59 20.52 14.76
N VAL A 81 -6.12 19.42 15.34
CA VAL A 81 -5.15 19.41 16.45
C VAL A 81 -3.89 18.73 15.95
N LEU A 82 -2.77 19.44 15.98
CA LEU A 82 -1.46 18.87 15.67
C LEU A 82 -0.89 18.22 16.91
N VAL A 83 -0.35 17.02 16.74
CA VAL A 83 0.39 16.30 17.78
C VAL A 83 1.79 15.92 17.22
N PRO A 84 2.77 15.62 18.08
CA PRO A 84 4.10 15.20 17.59
C PRO A 84 4.06 13.98 16.66
N ASP A 85 3.06 13.12 16.86
CA ASP A 85 2.91 11.80 16.23
C ASP A 85 2.02 11.81 14.96
N GLY A 86 1.43 12.96 14.61
CA GLY A 86 0.42 13.07 13.56
C GLY A 86 -0.53 14.25 13.79
N PHE A 87 -1.78 14.15 13.34
CA PHE A 87 -2.80 15.15 13.62
C PHE A 87 -4.20 14.56 13.64
N TYR A 88 -5.08 15.19 14.43
CA TYR A 88 -6.49 14.85 14.53
C TYR A 88 -7.33 15.90 13.82
N THR A 89 -8.20 15.48 12.91
CA THR A 89 -9.11 16.36 12.17
C THR A 89 -10.55 15.99 12.46
N GLN A 90 -11.38 17.01 12.69
CA GLN A 90 -12.83 16.86 12.78
C GLN A 90 -13.46 16.95 11.40
N ASP A 91 -13.61 15.82 10.71
CA ASP A 91 -14.24 15.77 9.38
C ASP A 91 -15.75 16.03 9.42
N SER A 92 -16.39 15.71 10.55
CA SER A 92 -17.84 15.83 10.70
C SER A 92 -18.21 16.09 12.16
N PRO A 93 -19.44 16.56 12.46
CA PRO A 93 -19.86 16.87 13.82
C PRO A 93 -19.84 15.66 14.79
N ARG A 94 -19.72 14.44 14.26
CA ARG A 94 -19.63 13.19 15.03
C ARG A 94 -18.42 12.33 14.68
N THR A 95 -17.54 12.81 13.82
CA THR A 95 -16.46 12.00 13.26
C THR A 95 -15.14 12.72 13.42
N VAL A 96 -14.17 12.01 13.99
CA VAL A 96 -12.80 12.47 14.12
C VAL A 96 -11.91 11.48 13.39
N THR A 97 -11.00 12.00 12.57
CA THR A 97 -10.00 11.20 11.87
C THR A 97 -8.62 11.56 12.38
N TYR A 98 -7.85 10.54 12.72
CA TYR A 98 -6.43 10.63 13.02
C TYR A 98 -5.62 10.26 11.78
N THR A 99 -4.71 11.16 11.40
CA THR A 99 -3.70 10.91 10.38
C THR A 99 -2.35 10.74 11.07
N PRO A 100 -1.71 9.56 10.98
CA PRO A 100 -0.39 9.35 11.56
C PRO A 100 0.70 10.02 10.74
N LYS A 101 1.77 10.46 11.41
CA LYS A 101 3.00 10.93 10.76
C LYS A 101 3.75 9.77 10.10
N LEU A 102 4.45 10.06 9.00
CA LEU A 102 5.30 9.09 8.33
C LEU A 102 6.30 8.46 9.33
N ARG A 103 6.43 7.12 9.28
CA ARG A 103 7.34 6.32 10.14
C ARG A 103 6.96 6.26 11.62
N PHE A 104 5.79 6.76 12.03
CA PHE A 104 5.34 6.64 13.41
C PHE A 104 4.74 5.26 13.68
N ILE A 105 5.22 4.59 14.73
CA ILE A 105 4.69 3.31 15.22
C ILE A 105 4.53 3.44 16.74
N GLY A 106 3.37 3.08 17.27
CA GLY A 106 3.07 3.19 18.69
C GLY A 106 1.76 3.94 18.96
N THR A 107 1.53 4.28 20.22
CA THR A 107 0.32 5.00 20.64
C THR A 107 0.57 6.50 20.57
N ALA A 108 -0.26 7.20 19.79
CA ALA A 108 -0.23 8.64 19.63
C ALA A 108 -0.70 9.36 20.89
N ALA A 109 -0.23 10.60 21.08
CA ALA A 109 -0.71 11.46 22.15
C ALA A 109 -2.24 11.62 22.13
N PRO A 110 -2.95 11.39 23.26
CA PRO A 110 -4.39 11.47 23.31
C PRO A 110 -4.87 12.91 23.11
N VAL A 111 -5.94 13.08 22.33
CA VAL A 111 -6.63 14.37 22.18
C VAL A 111 -7.90 14.41 23.03
N THR A 112 -8.21 15.58 23.59
CA THR A 112 -9.45 15.80 24.33
C THR A 112 -10.53 16.34 23.41
N ILE A 113 -11.69 15.68 23.41
CA ILE A 113 -12.91 16.03 22.69
C ILE A 113 -13.91 16.56 23.71
N ARG A 114 -14.34 17.80 23.54
CA ARG A 114 -15.37 18.45 24.36
C ARG A 114 -16.71 18.42 23.64
N LEU A 115 -17.70 17.81 24.27
CA LEU A 115 -19.10 17.80 23.85
C LEU A 115 -19.83 18.87 24.65
N SER A 116 -20.38 19.89 23.99
CA SER A 116 -21.11 20.99 24.62
C SER A 116 -22.59 20.91 24.27
N ALA A 117 -23.44 20.93 25.29
CA ALA A 117 -24.88 20.90 25.17
C ALA A 117 -25.47 22.31 25.01
N PRO A 118 -26.65 22.46 24.38
CA PRO A 118 -27.33 23.76 24.27
C PRO A 118 -27.70 24.38 25.62
N ASP A 119 -27.88 23.54 26.64
CA ASP A 119 -28.23 23.92 28.01
C ASP A 119 -27.02 24.29 28.88
N GLY A 120 -25.81 24.33 28.29
CA GLY A 120 -24.56 24.70 28.97
C GLY A 120 -23.83 23.55 29.65
N ARG A 121 -24.35 22.32 29.64
CA ARG A 121 -23.57 21.15 30.11
C ARG A 121 -22.43 20.83 29.15
N SER A 122 -21.32 20.33 29.67
CA SER A 122 -20.24 19.79 28.83
C SER A 122 -19.74 18.45 29.32
N ARG A 123 -19.43 17.55 28.39
CA ARG A 123 -18.77 16.27 28.63
C ARG A 123 -17.44 16.24 27.90
N THR A 124 -16.43 15.63 28.49
CA THR A 124 -15.12 15.44 27.86
C THR A 124 -14.90 13.97 27.58
N VAL A 125 -14.41 13.67 26.38
CA VAL A 125 -14.02 12.34 25.93
C VAL A 125 -12.58 12.44 25.46
N THR A 126 -11.78 11.41 25.69
CA THR A 126 -10.40 11.36 25.18
C THR A 126 -10.33 10.42 23.99
N TYR A 127 -9.51 10.73 23.00
CA TYR A 127 -9.27 9.87 21.84
C TYR A 127 -7.78 9.64 21.67
N SER A 128 -7.36 8.38 21.75
CA SER A 128 -6.00 7.95 21.42
C SER A 128 -6.00 6.98 20.25
N ALA A 129 -4.99 7.09 19.39
CA ALA A 129 -4.84 6.27 18.20
C ALA A 129 -3.56 5.45 18.34
N THR A 130 -3.63 4.14 18.09
CA THR A 130 -2.46 3.26 18.07
C THR A 130 -2.13 2.90 16.64
N VAL A 131 -0.89 3.14 16.25
CA VAL A 131 -0.38 2.88 14.91
C VAL A 131 0.47 1.63 14.96
N THR A 132 0.07 0.62 14.20
CA THR A 132 0.80 -0.62 14.04
C THR A 132 1.64 -0.60 12.77
N CYS A 133 2.65 -1.46 12.71
CA CYS A 133 3.46 -1.62 11.50
C CYS A 133 2.55 -2.01 10.31
N PRO A 134 2.64 -1.34 9.16
CA PRO A 134 1.88 -1.72 7.98
C PRO A 134 2.32 -3.09 7.42
N PRO A 135 1.43 -3.77 6.66
CA PRO A 135 1.84 -4.94 5.91
C PRO A 135 2.92 -4.54 4.88
N PRO A 136 3.79 -5.50 4.50
CA PRO A 136 4.81 -5.23 3.50
C PRO A 136 4.19 -4.77 2.17
N PRO A 137 4.88 -3.92 1.41
CA PRO A 137 4.37 -3.40 0.15
C PRO A 137 4.07 -4.53 -0.85
N SER A 138 3.18 -4.27 -1.80
CA SER A 138 2.95 -5.22 -2.90
C SER A 138 4.05 -5.08 -3.95
N ALA A 139 4.72 -6.19 -4.30
CA ALA A 139 5.69 -6.26 -5.39
C ALA A 139 5.34 -7.44 -6.32
N PRO A 140 4.31 -7.30 -7.18
CA PRO A 140 3.84 -8.40 -8.03
C PRO A 140 4.75 -8.64 -9.23
N ASP A 141 4.98 -9.89 -9.60
CA ASP A 141 5.80 -10.20 -10.78
C ASP A 141 5.21 -9.60 -12.07
N HIS A 142 6.10 -9.03 -12.89
CA HIS A 142 5.72 -8.38 -14.13
C HIS A 142 6.44 -8.98 -15.32
N THR A 143 5.71 -9.16 -16.41
CA THR A 143 6.25 -9.56 -17.71
C THR A 143 5.88 -8.53 -18.74
N THR A 144 6.83 -8.19 -19.61
CA THR A 144 6.55 -7.32 -20.76
C THR A 144 7.06 -8.00 -22.02
N THR A 145 6.35 -7.79 -23.13
CA THR A 145 6.77 -8.29 -24.43
C THR A 145 6.75 -7.15 -25.43
N GLY A 146 7.88 -6.90 -26.07
CA GLY A 146 8.03 -5.80 -27.04
C GLY A 146 9.00 -6.15 -28.15
N SER A 147 8.99 -5.34 -29.21
CA SER A 147 9.93 -5.48 -30.34
C SER A 147 11.29 -4.89 -29.99
N SER A 148 12.35 -5.33 -30.68
CA SER A 148 13.73 -4.83 -30.50
C SER A 148 13.97 -3.35 -30.84
N ARG A 149 12.91 -2.60 -31.18
CA ARG A 149 12.91 -1.16 -31.47
C ARG A 149 11.98 -0.35 -30.55
N ALA A 150 11.31 -1.01 -29.60
CA ALA A 150 10.35 -0.37 -28.71
C ALA A 150 10.85 -0.44 -27.27
N PHE A 151 10.87 0.71 -26.59
CA PHE A 151 11.08 0.76 -25.14
C PHE A 151 9.93 0.03 -24.45
N GLN A 152 10.25 -0.73 -23.40
CA GLN A 152 9.24 -1.38 -22.57
C GLN A 152 9.25 -0.70 -21.22
N SER A 153 8.08 -0.35 -20.72
CA SER A 153 7.96 0.28 -19.40
C SER A 153 6.86 -0.40 -18.60
N VAL A 154 7.12 -0.66 -17.33
CA VAL A 154 6.10 -1.09 -16.37
C VAL A 154 6.07 -0.11 -15.20
N THR A 155 4.88 0.37 -14.88
CA THR A 155 4.65 1.27 -13.75
C THR A 155 3.98 0.51 -12.63
N PHE A 156 4.42 0.74 -11.40
CA PHE A 156 3.87 0.16 -10.19
C PHE A 156 3.64 1.25 -9.16
N ALA A 157 2.62 1.04 -8.32
CA ALA A 157 2.31 1.94 -7.21
C ALA A 157 3.29 1.66 -6.06
N ILE A 158 3.97 2.71 -5.59
CA ILE A 158 4.84 2.65 -4.42
C ILE A 158 4.04 3.23 -3.24
N PRO A 159 4.10 2.62 -2.05
CA PRO A 159 3.46 3.18 -0.87
C PRO A 159 4.01 4.57 -0.53
N PRO A 160 3.22 5.43 0.15
CA PRO A 160 3.67 6.74 0.60
C PRO A 160 5.01 6.74 1.36
N GLY A 161 5.95 7.55 0.87
CA GLY A 161 7.31 7.64 1.42
C GLY A 161 8.20 6.40 1.17
N GLY A 162 7.74 5.44 0.38
CA GLY A 162 8.52 4.30 -0.05
C GLY A 162 9.47 4.61 -1.22
N VAL A 163 10.34 3.65 -1.50
CA VAL A 163 11.29 3.68 -2.61
C VAL A 163 11.24 2.37 -3.38
N ILE A 164 11.61 2.42 -4.66
CA ILE A 164 11.96 1.21 -5.41
C ILE A 164 13.46 1.19 -5.65
N GLY A 165 14.07 0.01 -5.56
CA GLY A 165 15.43 -0.26 -5.98
C GLY A 165 15.51 -1.54 -6.82
N LEU A 166 16.54 -1.65 -7.63
CA LEU A 166 16.92 -2.93 -8.22
C LEU A 166 17.66 -3.75 -7.17
N ALA A 167 17.32 -5.03 -6.99
CA ALA A 167 17.96 -5.89 -5.99
C ALA A 167 19.47 -6.03 -6.27
N ASP A 168 19.84 -5.97 -7.56
CA ASP A 168 21.21 -6.08 -8.04
C ASP A 168 21.96 -4.73 -8.05
N GLY A 169 21.31 -3.63 -7.65
CA GLY A 169 21.93 -2.34 -7.33
C GLY A 169 22.80 -1.71 -8.42
N GLN A 170 22.21 -1.17 -9.49
CA GLN A 170 22.72 -0.23 -10.52
C GLN A 170 21.71 -0.29 -11.71
N PRO A 171 21.74 0.63 -12.70
CA PRO A 171 21.14 0.32 -14.00
C PRO A 171 21.73 -1.00 -14.50
N LEU A 172 20.89 -2.00 -14.71
CA LEU A 172 21.38 -3.32 -15.08
C LEU A 172 21.69 -3.31 -16.57
N HIS A 173 22.98 -3.30 -16.91
CA HIS A 173 23.45 -3.50 -18.29
C HIS A 173 23.24 -4.98 -18.65
N LEU A 174 22.15 -5.26 -19.34
CA LEU A 174 21.86 -6.58 -19.86
C LEU A 174 22.56 -6.77 -21.22
N PRO A 175 22.94 -8.00 -21.58
CA PRO A 175 23.53 -8.28 -22.88
C PRO A 175 22.61 -7.91 -24.06
N GLN A 176 21.30 -7.76 -23.81
CA GLN A 176 20.27 -7.45 -24.81
C GLN A 176 19.68 -6.03 -24.67
N GLY A 177 20.15 -5.20 -23.73
CA GLY A 177 19.57 -3.87 -23.45
C GLY A 177 19.96 -3.28 -22.11
N GLU A 178 19.44 -2.12 -21.78
CA GLU A 178 19.70 -1.44 -20.51
C GLU A 178 18.40 -1.33 -19.69
N LEU A 179 18.48 -1.62 -18.39
CA LEU A 179 17.38 -1.41 -17.45
C LEU A 179 17.62 -0.15 -16.63
N GLY A 180 16.72 0.81 -16.79
CA GLY A 180 16.63 1.99 -15.97
C GLY A 180 15.48 1.91 -14.98
N LEU A 181 15.63 2.61 -13.87
CA LEU A 181 14.59 2.81 -12.88
C LEU A 181 14.30 4.31 -12.77
N ALA A 182 13.03 4.67 -12.94
CA ALA A 182 12.55 6.02 -12.74
C ALA A 182 11.52 6.01 -11.62
N MET A 183 11.49 7.08 -10.82
CA MET A 183 10.55 7.21 -9.71
C MET A 183 10.09 8.66 -9.63
N ILE A 184 8.78 8.81 -9.49
CA ILE A 184 8.11 10.09 -9.35
C ILE A 184 7.33 10.06 -8.04
N SER A 185 7.45 11.12 -7.25
CA SER A 185 6.65 11.33 -6.06
C SER A 185 5.86 12.63 -6.22
N SER A 186 4.60 12.56 -5.82
CA SER A 186 3.65 13.66 -5.84
C SER A 186 3.06 13.79 -4.45
N ILE A 187 2.97 15.00 -3.95
CA ILE A 187 2.25 15.29 -2.72
C ILE A 187 0.94 16.00 -3.05
N SER A 188 -0.16 15.50 -2.48
CA SER A 188 -1.44 16.21 -2.52
C SER A 188 -1.64 16.97 -1.21
N THR A 189 -1.79 18.29 -1.29
CA THR A 189 -2.07 19.17 -0.13
C THR A 189 -3.49 19.70 -0.20
N ILE A 190 -4.20 19.70 0.92
CA ILE A 190 -5.55 20.30 1.02
C ILE A 190 -5.41 21.68 1.67
N PRO A 191 -5.89 22.76 1.03
CA PRO A 191 -5.84 24.10 1.62
C PRO A 191 -6.52 24.14 2.98
N GLY A 192 -5.85 24.71 3.99
CA GLY A 192 -6.39 24.78 5.35
C GLY A 192 -6.35 23.46 6.13
N GLN A 193 -5.53 22.49 5.69
CA GLN A 193 -5.17 21.30 6.46
C GLN A 193 -3.64 21.20 6.60
N PRO A 194 -3.13 20.58 7.68
CA PRO A 194 -1.70 20.32 7.81
C PRO A 194 -1.23 19.32 6.74
N HIS A 195 0.09 19.23 6.59
CA HIS A 195 0.75 18.29 5.69
C HIS A 195 0.35 16.85 6.01
N ASP A 196 -0.27 16.17 5.05
CA ASP A 196 -0.74 14.79 5.18
C ASP A 196 0.23 13.84 4.46
N ASP A 197 1.04 13.14 5.23
CA ASP A 197 2.02 12.18 4.71
C ASP A 197 1.35 10.98 4.00
N THR A 198 0.07 10.70 4.28
CA THR A 198 -0.67 9.61 3.61
C THR A 198 -1.05 9.96 2.17
N LEU A 199 -0.99 11.25 1.81
CA LEU A 199 -1.27 11.75 0.47
C LEU A 199 -0.03 11.83 -0.43
N ILE A 200 1.13 11.36 0.06
CA ILE A 200 2.33 11.21 -0.77
C ILE A 200 2.12 10.00 -1.69
N GLY A 201 1.73 10.26 -2.93
CA GLY A 201 1.67 9.23 -3.96
C GLY A 201 3.03 9.08 -4.60
N ALA A 202 3.59 7.86 -4.61
CA ALA A 202 4.80 7.56 -5.38
C ALA A 202 4.49 6.50 -6.44
N ALA A 203 5.02 6.72 -7.64
CA ALA A 203 4.98 5.73 -8.72
C ALA A 203 6.40 5.48 -9.19
N GLY A 204 6.77 4.22 -9.30
CA GLY A 204 8.02 3.84 -9.95
C GLY A 204 7.73 3.23 -11.30
N THR A 205 8.63 3.49 -12.24
CA THR A 205 8.59 2.95 -13.59
C THR A 205 9.92 2.27 -13.87
N LEU A 206 9.86 0.97 -14.14
CA LEU A 206 10.98 0.22 -14.71
C LEU A 206 10.95 0.39 -16.21
N VAL A 207 12.06 0.85 -16.79
CA VAL A 207 12.19 1.09 -18.23
C VAL A 207 13.29 0.19 -18.77
N PHE A 208 12.90 -0.70 -19.67
CA PHE A 208 13.82 -1.53 -20.43
C PHE A 208 14.02 -0.94 -21.84
N THR A 209 15.28 -0.64 -22.14
CA THR A 209 15.72 -0.15 -23.44
C THR A 209 16.44 -1.29 -24.18
N PRO A 210 15.77 -2.00 -25.11
CA PRO A 210 16.43 -3.07 -25.85
C PRO A 210 17.50 -2.51 -26.79
N THR A 211 18.61 -3.24 -26.92
CA THR A 211 19.63 -2.95 -27.94
C THR A 211 19.07 -3.29 -29.31
N ARG A 212 19.32 -2.42 -30.29
CA ARG A 212 18.85 -2.62 -31.67
C ARG A 212 19.37 -3.96 -32.22
N GLY A 213 18.44 -4.85 -32.58
CA GLY A 213 18.75 -6.16 -33.15
C GLY A 213 18.91 -7.30 -32.13
N ALA A 214 18.74 -7.04 -30.83
CA ALA A 214 18.67 -8.10 -29.83
C ALA A 214 17.39 -8.93 -29.98
N SER A 215 17.48 -10.25 -29.82
CA SER A 215 16.36 -11.19 -29.82
C SER A 215 16.63 -12.34 -28.86
N GLY A 216 15.61 -12.82 -28.16
CA GLY A 216 15.71 -13.98 -27.28
C GLY A 216 15.23 -13.70 -25.84
N PRO A 217 15.20 -14.74 -25.00
CA PRO A 217 14.82 -14.60 -23.60
C PRO A 217 15.87 -13.78 -22.84
N ILE A 218 15.39 -12.85 -22.02
CA ILE A 218 16.22 -12.03 -21.13
C ILE A 218 16.17 -12.66 -19.73
N PRO A 219 17.29 -12.72 -18.99
CA PRO A 219 17.25 -13.16 -17.60
C PRO A 219 16.27 -12.30 -16.77
N PRO A 220 15.50 -12.92 -15.86
CA PRO A 220 14.59 -12.20 -14.99
C PRO A 220 15.39 -11.30 -14.04
N VAL A 221 14.92 -10.07 -13.86
CA VAL A 221 15.56 -9.06 -13.00
C VAL A 221 14.75 -8.86 -11.73
N ARG A 222 15.43 -8.86 -10.60
CA ARG A 222 14.79 -8.68 -9.29
C ARG A 222 14.73 -7.20 -8.96
N TYR A 223 13.56 -6.75 -8.54
CA TYR A 223 13.38 -5.42 -7.99
C TYR A 223 12.81 -5.50 -6.58
N THR A 224 13.08 -4.48 -5.79
CA THR A 224 12.71 -4.37 -4.38
C THR A 224 11.90 -3.12 -4.16
N VAL A 225 10.73 -3.25 -3.57
CA VAL A 225 9.90 -2.13 -3.11
C VAL A 225 10.04 -2.05 -1.61
N THR A 226 10.52 -0.91 -1.11
CA THR A 226 10.68 -0.66 0.31
C THR A 226 9.71 0.43 0.72
N ASP A 227 8.94 0.23 1.79
CA ASP A 227 8.09 1.27 2.34
C ASP A 227 8.87 2.21 3.30
N SER A 228 8.21 3.26 3.77
CA SER A 228 8.79 4.21 4.74
C SER A 228 9.02 3.61 6.14
N TYR A 229 8.42 2.47 6.44
CA TYR A 229 8.46 1.77 7.73
C TYR A 229 9.55 0.69 7.77
N GLY A 230 10.27 0.48 6.65
CA GLY A 230 11.35 -0.49 6.53
C GLY A 230 10.89 -1.87 6.05
N GLN A 231 9.63 -2.03 5.65
CA GLN A 231 9.14 -3.26 5.06
C GLN A 231 9.58 -3.33 3.60
N THR A 232 10.12 -4.48 3.21
CA THR A 232 10.63 -4.72 1.85
C THR A 232 9.90 -5.88 1.21
N SER A 233 9.55 -5.73 -0.06
CA SER A 233 9.03 -6.80 -0.91
C SER A 233 9.83 -6.89 -2.19
N THR A 234 10.07 -8.11 -2.64
CA THR A 234 10.82 -8.38 -3.86
C THR A 234 9.89 -8.93 -4.92
N GLY A 235 9.98 -8.40 -6.14
CA GLY A 235 9.28 -8.89 -7.32
C GLY A 235 10.25 -9.23 -8.45
N LEU A 236 9.77 -10.02 -9.42
CA LEU A 236 10.51 -10.40 -10.62
C LEU A 236 9.98 -9.66 -11.84
N TYR A 237 10.88 -9.03 -12.58
CA TYR A 237 10.60 -8.42 -13.87
C TYR A 237 11.24 -9.24 -14.99
N THR A 238 10.42 -9.78 -15.89
CA THR A 238 10.87 -10.60 -17.01
C THR A 238 10.50 -9.94 -18.34
N PRO A 239 11.40 -9.16 -18.95
CA PRO A 239 11.18 -8.61 -20.28
C PRO A 239 11.43 -9.68 -21.35
N THR A 240 10.62 -9.67 -22.41
CA THR A 240 10.79 -10.54 -23.58
C THR A 240 10.90 -9.67 -24.83
N ILE A 241 11.90 -9.93 -25.68
CA ILE A 241 12.03 -9.28 -26.98
C ILE A 241 11.53 -10.23 -28.06
N LYS A 242 10.47 -9.87 -28.77
CA LYS A 242 10.10 -10.57 -30.01
C LYS A 242 11.08 -10.17 -31.11
N GLY A 243 11.82 -11.16 -31.61
CA GLY A 243 12.59 -11.03 -32.84
C GLY A 243 11.65 -10.79 -34.03
N TYR A 244 12.19 -10.13 -35.06
CA TYR A 244 11.57 -10.14 -36.39
C TYR A 244 11.90 -11.43 -37.11
#